data_AF-A0A3F2RXB4-F1
#
_entry.id   AF-A0A3F2RXB4-F1
#
_cell.length_a   1.000
_cell.length_b   1.000
_cell.length_c   1.000
_cell.angle_alpha   90.00
_cell.angle_beta   90.00
_cell.angle_gamma   90.00
#
_symmetry.space_group_name_H-M   'P 1'
#
loop_
_entity.id
_entity.type
_entity.pdbx_description
1 polymer ?
#
loop_
_entity_poly.entity_id
_entity_poly.type
_entity_poly.pdbx_seq_one_letter_code
_entity_poly.pdbx_strand_id
1 'polypeptide(L)'
;MESIAAAYGSSSESSNNSSSEEEEGSPSEDESIANGAVHVGAKRKRSDEPQWTRAFPHVDGNWPSHVRINIPVNQKLRDLATGIIKRAQKLVGDAVNVVPCEELEVGNDEQGLHLSLSRPFVLKYDQIDGFVDALRAALKWRHCVTLQQELVLVNDEKTRSFLALRVSEGEQNFSQLLRSVDQCLKRFNQPSYYEV
;
A
#
# COMPACT_ATOMS: atom_id res chain seq x y z
N MET A 1 15.98 -8.20 -24.75
CA MET A 1 14.89 -8.19 -23.75
C MET A 1 14.53 -9.64 -23.46
N GLU A 2 15.40 -10.28 -22.68
CA GLU A 2 15.35 -11.65 -22.16
C GLU A 2 15.80 -11.50 -20.69
N SER A 3 15.35 -12.19 -19.65
CA SER A 3 14.37 -13.25 -19.43
C SER A 3 14.16 -13.29 -17.90
N ILE A 4 12.93 -13.14 -17.40
CA ILE A 4 12.54 -13.58 -16.04
C ILE A 4 11.19 -14.30 -16.18
N ALA A 5 11.22 -15.46 -16.82
CA ALA A 5 10.06 -16.33 -17.01
C ALA A 5 10.26 -17.75 -16.47
N ALA A 6 11.20 -17.94 -15.52
CA ALA A 6 11.61 -19.29 -15.12
C ALA A 6 11.40 -19.65 -13.63
N ALA A 7 10.70 -18.83 -12.83
CA ALA A 7 10.64 -19.09 -11.38
C ALA A 7 9.43 -19.90 -10.89
N TYR A 8 8.28 -19.92 -11.57
CA TYR A 8 7.12 -20.61 -11.01
C TYR A 8 6.31 -21.36 -12.06
N GLY A 9 6.60 -22.67 -12.09
CA GLY A 9 5.82 -23.68 -12.78
C GLY A 9 4.42 -23.82 -12.20
N SER A 10 3.54 -24.19 -13.12
CA SER A 10 2.16 -24.65 -12.95
C SER A 10 1.95 -25.56 -11.74
N SER A 11 0.96 -25.24 -10.92
CA SER A 11 0.18 -26.23 -10.17
C SER A 11 -1.28 -25.78 -10.13
N SER A 12 -2.04 -26.34 -11.06
CA SER A 12 -3.49 -26.41 -11.03
C SER A 12 -3.92 -27.47 -10.03
N GLU A 13 -4.77 -27.13 -9.05
CA GLU A 13 -5.75 -28.07 -8.52
C GLU A 13 -7.08 -27.35 -8.22
N SER A 14 -8.10 -27.83 -8.90
CA SER A 14 -9.52 -27.63 -8.70
C SER A 14 -10.01 -28.30 -7.42
N SER A 15 -11.07 -27.77 -6.81
CA SER A 15 -12.33 -28.53 -6.64
C SER A 15 -13.41 -27.77 -5.83
N ASN A 16 -14.56 -27.66 -6.50
CA ASN A 16 -15.93 -27.91 -6.05
C ASN A 16 -16.62 -27.03 -5.00
N ASN A 17 -17.48 -26.19 -5.60
CA ASN A 17 -18.80 -25.76 -5.19
C ASN A 17 -19.69 -26.89 -4.63
N SER A 18 -20.47 -26.60 -3.57
CA SER A 18 -21.81 -27.18 -3.41
C SER A 18 -22.71 -26.22 -2.64
N SER A 19 -23.73 -25.74 -3.35
CA SER A 19 -24.87 -24.95 -2.93
C SER A 19 -26.02 -25.86 -2.48
N SER A 20 -26.84 -25.37 -1.56
CA SER A 20 -28.24 -25.80 -1.41
C SER A 20 -29.06 -24.73 -0.68
N GLU A 21 -29.84 -24.01 -1.48
CA GLU A 21 -31.22 -23.50 -1.28
C GLU A 21 -32.09 -24.58 -0.57
N GLU A 22 -33.22 -24.35 0.12
CA GLU A 22 -34.38 -23.45 0.07
C GLU A 22 -35.28 -23.96 1.26
N GLU A 23 -36.24 -23.29 1.92
CA GLU A 23 -37.54 -22.81 1.46
C GLU A 23 -38.38 -22.39 2.70
N GLU A 24 -39.43 -21.62 2.43
CA GLU A 24 -40.37 -20.90 3.29
C GLU A 24 -41.43 -21.76 4.01
N GLY A 25 -42.10 -21.17 5.02
CA GLY A 25 -43.35 -21.72 5.58
C GLY A 25 -43.84 -21.05 6.87
N SER A 26 -44.81 -20.15 6.76
CA SER A 26 -45.72 -19.65 7.83
C SER A 26 -47.10 -20.35 7.68
N PRO A 27 -48.01 -20.48 8.69
CA PRO A 27 -48.66 -19.33 9.38
C PRO A 27 -49.22 -19.49 10.83
N SER A 28 -49.41 -18.31 11.46
CA SER A 28 -50.49 -17.78 12.35
C SER A 28 -50.88 -18.35 13.75
N GLU A 29 -50.86 -17.42 14.73
CA GLU A 29 -51.76 -17.13 15.90
C GLU A 29 -51.80 -18.15 17.07
N ASP A 30 -51.74 -17.82 18.38
CA ASP A 30 -52.23 -16.65 19.14
C ASP A 30 -51.62 -16.54 20.59
N GLU A 31 -51.72 -15.33 21.16
CA GLU A 31 -51.71 -14.86 22.58
C GLU A 31 -50.58 -15.13 23.64
N SER A 32 -49.93 -14.00 24.01
CA SER A 32 -49.81 -13.43 25.38
C SER A 32 -48.55 -13.59 26.26
N ILE A 33 -48.23 -12.45 26.91
CA ILE A 33 -47.46 -12.17 28.14
C ILE A 33 -46.01 -11.66 27.99
N ALA A 34 -45.79 -10.53 28.65
CA ALA A 34 -44.61 -9.66 28.71
C ALA A 34 -43.34 -10.30 29.31
N ASN A 35 -42.17 -9.93 28.78
CA ASN A 35 -41.07 -9.27 29.51
C ASN A 35 -39.76 -9.21 28.68
N GLY A 36 -39.10 -8.04 28.71
CA GLY A 36 -37.65 -7.90 28.88
C GLY A 36 -36.67 -8.46 27.83
N ALA A 37 -36.05 -7.51 27.12
CA ALA A 37 -34.62 -7.46 26.77
C ALA A 37 -34.15 -7.89 25.35
N VAL A 38 -33.19 -7.07 24.90
CA VAL A 38 -32.19 -7.23 23.83
C VAL A 38 -32.65 -6.88 22.41
N HIS A 39 -32.44 -5.60 22.04
CA HIS A 39 -32.29 -5.19 20.64
C HIS A 39 -31.09 -5.93 20.02
N VAL A 40 -31.38 -6.99 19.27
CA VAL A 40 -30.41 -7.63 18.38
C VAL A 40 -30.20 -6.68 17.21
N GLY A 41 -28.98 -6.13 17.11
CA GLY A 41 -28.60 -5.17 16.09
C GLY A 41 -28.89 -5.72 14.68
N ALA A 42 -29.70 -4.98 13.94
CA ALA A 42 -29.95 -5.25 12.52
C ALA A 42 -28.61 -5.34 11.78
N LYS A 43 -28.36 -6.47 11.11
CA LYS A 43 -27.21 -6.64 10.20
C LYS A 43 -27.26 -5.53 9.16
N ARG A 44 -26.39 -4.53 9.29
CA ARG A 44 -26.17 -3.51 8.25
C ARG A 44 -25.79 -4.25 6.97
N LYS A 45 -26.59 -4.07 5.93
CA LYS A 45 -26.29 -4.55 4.58
C LYS A 45 -24.92 -3.96 4.19
N ARG A 46 -23.92 -4.83 4.06
CA ARG A 46 -22.55 -4.45 3.67
C ARG A 46 -22.64 -3.85 2.27
N SER A 47 -22.09 -2.65 2.07
CA SER A 47 -22.07 -2.00 0.75
C SER A 47 -21.28 -2.86 -0.24
N ASP A 48 -21.72 -2.92 -1.49
CA ASP A 48 -21.04 -3.58 -2.62
C ASP A 48 -19.80 -2.80 -3.10
N GLU A 49 -19.30 -1.85 -2.30
CA GLU A 49 -18.07 -1.14 -2.62
C GLU A 49 -16.88 -2.11 -2.48
N PRO A 50 -15.89 -2.04 -3.39
CA PRO A 50 -14.71 -2.89 -3.33
C PRO A 50 -13.99 -2.63 -2.01
N GLN A 51 -14.22 -3.54 -1.07
CA GLN A 51 -13.68 -3.41 0.27
C GLN A 51 -12.17 -3.61 0.17
N TRP A 52 -11.42 -2.65 0.70
CA TRP A 52 -9.96 -2.74 0.74
C TRP A 52 -9.55 -4.07 1.36
N THR A 53 -9.08 -4.97 0.52
CA THR A 53 -8.70 -6.31 0.94
C THR A 53 -7.31 -6.19 1.55
N ARG A 54 -7.20 -6.55 2.82
CA ARG A 54 -5.91 -6.49 3.51
C ARG A 54 -4.96 -7.49 2.85
N ALA A 55 -3.73 -7.07 2.59
CA ALA A 55 -2.69 -7.96 2.07
C ALA A 55 -2.33 -9.10 3.04
N PHE A 56 -2.60 -8.92 4.34
CA PHE A 56 -2.38 -9.94 5.38
C PHE A 56 -3.43 -9.83 6.51
N PRO A 57 -3.75 -10.95 7.19
CA PRO A 57 -4.68 -10.97 8.31
C PRO A 57 -4.16 -10.16 9.50
N HIS A 58 -5.06 -9.56 10.28
CA HIS A 58 -4.67 -8.91 11.53
C HIS A 58 -4.26 -9.96 12.56
N VAL A 59 -3.13 -9.73 13.20
CA VAL A 59 -2.66 -10.51 14.34
C VAL A 59 -2.36 -9.49 15.43
N ASP A 60 -2.91 -9.68 16.62
CA ASP A 60 -2.67 -8.75 17.73
C ASP A 60 -1.17 -8.64 18.02
N GLY A 61 -0.69 -7.41 18.16
CA GLY A 61 0.72 -7.12 18.35
C GLY A 61 1.54 -7.00 17.06
N ASN A 62 0.98 -7.33 15.89
CA ASN A 62 1.63 -7.08 14.59
C ASN A 62 1.24 -5.70 14.03
N TRP A 63 2.24 -4.91 13.69
CA TRP A 63 2.12 -3.55 13.19
C TRP A 63 2.63 -3.45 11.75
N PRO A 64 1.73 -3.27 10.76
CA PRO A 64 2.09 -2.89 9.40
C PRO A 64 3.01 -1.67 9.42
N SER A 65 4.19 -1.80 8.81
CA SER A 65 5.25 -0.82 8.86
C SER A 65 5.84 -0.58 7.47
N HIS A 66 6.31 0.64 7.23
CA HIS A 66 6.97 1.06 6.01
C HIS A 66 7.89 2.25 6.31
N VAL A 67 9.08 2.27 5.71
CA VAL A 67 10.03 3.38 5.84
C VAL A 67 9.98 4.21 4.56
N ARG A 68 9.76 5.52 4.70
CA ARG A 68 9.75 6.48 3.58
C ARG A 68 10.35 7.83 3.95
N ILE A 69 10.72 8.59 2.93
CA ILE A 69 10.98 10.04 3.03
C ILE A 69 9.79 10.77 2.43
N ASN A 70 9.19 11.69 3.19
CA ASN A 70 8.13 12.56 2.70
C ASN A 70 8.74 13.70 1.88
N ILE A 71 8.16 13.97 0.71
CA ILE A 71 8.51 15.09 -0.16
C ILE A 71 7.42 16.14 0.00
N PRO A 72 7.70 17.28 0.64
CA PRO A 72 6.71 18.34 0.82
C PRO A 72 6.28 18.92 -0.53
N VAL A 73 4.97 18.98 -0.77
CA VAL A 73 4.41 19.45 -2.03
C VAL A 73 4.25 20.97 -2.01
N ASN A 74 5.16 21.66 -2.70
CA ASN A 74 5.03 23.09 -2.97
C ASN A 74 4.22 23.36 -4.26
N GLN A 75 3.87 24.63 -4.51
CA GLN A 75 3.09 25.01 -5.69
C GLN A 75 3.73 24.62 -7.02
N LYS A 76 5.05 24.83 -7.16
CA LYS A 76 5.76 24.47 -8.39
C LYS A 76 5.69 22.97 -8.68
N LEU A 77 5.84 22.15 -7.64
CA LEU A 77 5.79 20.69 -7.77
C LEU A 77 4.37 20.21 -8.12
N ARG A 78 3.34 20.76 -7.51
CA ARG A 78 1.95 20.46 -7.88
C ARG A 78 1.63 20.87 -9.32
N ASP A 79 2.05 22.04 -9.75
CA ASP A 79 1.80 22.51 -11.12
C ASP A 79 2.51 21.60 -12.13
N LEU A 80 3.75 21.20 -11.83
CA LEU A 80 4.50 20.22 -12.62
C LEU A 80 3.78 18.86 -12.67
N ALA A 81 3.41 18.30 -11.52
CA ALA A 81 2.72 17.02 -11.43
C ALA A 81 1.38 17.04 -12.19
N THR A 82 0.61 18.13 -12.06
CA THR A 82 -0.64 18.33 -12.79
C THR A 82 -0.41 18.38 -14.30
N GLY A 83 0.65 19.06 -14.75
CA GLY A 83 1.04 19.10 -16.16
C GLY A 83 1.43 17.73 -16.71
N ILE A 84 2.20 16.96 -15.93
CA ILE A 84 2.61 15.59 -16.26
C ILE A 84 1.39 14.67 -16.36
N ILE A 85 0.50 14.67 -15.37
CA ILE A 85 -0.74 13.87 -15.36
C ILE A 85 -1.61 14.18 -16.57
N LYS A 86 -1.84 15.48 -16.88
CA LYS A 86 -2.62 15.88 -18.06
C LYS A 86 -1.99 15.42 -19.36
N ARG A 87 -0.66 15.46 -19.46
CA ARG A 87 0.07 14.96 -20.64
C ARG A 87 -0.04 13.44 -20.74
N ALA A 88 0.15 12.73 -19.64
CA ALA A 88 0.02 11.28 -19.58
C ALA A 88 -1.38 10.83 -20.01
N GLN A 89 -2.44 11.44 -19.48
CA GLN A 89 -3.83 11.14 -19.86
C GLN A 89 -4.07 11.32 -21.37
N LYS A 90 -3.54 12.39 -21.96
CA LYS A 90 -3.65 12.62 -23.42
C LYS A 90 -2.93 11.55 -24.25
N LEU A 91 -1.82 11.00 -23.75
CA LEU A 91 -1.05 9.98 -24.45
C LEU A 91 -1.71 8.60 -24.37
N VAL A 92 -2.27 8.25 -23.21
CA VAL A 92 -2.94 6.94 -23.02
C VAL A 92 -4.38 6.91 -23.53
N GLY A 93 -4.98 8.09 -23.75
CA GLY A 93 -6.37 8.21 -24.19
C GLY A 93 -7.35 7.64 -23.17
N ASP A 94 -8.49 7.14 -23.63
CA ASP A 94 -9.56 6.63 -22.75
C ASP A 94 -9.32 5.17 -22.30
N ALA A 95 -8.26 4.52 -22.77
CA ALA A 95 -7.92 3.15 -22.40
C ALA A 95 -7.46 3.02 -20.95
N VAL A 96 -6.89 4.09 -20.38
CA VAL A 96 -6.40 4.15 -19.00
C VAL A 96 -6.83 5.46 -18.37
N ASN A 97 -7.46 5.39 -17.20
CA ASN A 97 -7.74 6.57 -16.39
C ASN A 97 -6.56 6.86 -15.46
N VAL A 98 -5.85 7.95 -15.70
CA VAL A 98 -4.78 8.44 -14.82
C VAL A 98 -5.43 9.18 -13.66
N VAL A 99 -5.56 8.51 -12.53
CA VAL A 99 -6.14 9.08 -11.31
C VAL A 99 -5.18 10.13 -10.73
N PRO A 100 -5.62 11.38 -10.54
CA PRO A 100 -4.81 12.40 -9.86
C PRO A 100 -4.48 11.96 -8.43
N CYS A 101 -3.25 12.18 -7.98
CA CYS A 101 -2.90 11.95 -6.58
C CYS A 101 -3.62 13.00 -5.71
N GLU A 102 -4.53 12.56 -4.85
CA GLU A 102 -5.10 13.36 -3.73
C GLU A 102 -3.97 13.93 -2.85
N GLU A 103 -2.82 13.26 -2.86
CA GLU A 103 -1.55 13.59 -2.22
C GLU A 103 -0.86 14.87 -2.71
N LEU A 104 -1.42 15.56 -3.71
CA LEU A 104 -0.85 16.80 -4.26
C LEU A 104 -1.36 18.08 -3.57
N GLU A 105 -2.12 17.99 -2.49
CA GLU A 105 -2.54 19.15 -1.70
C GLU A 105 -1.35 19.88 -1.05
N VAL A 106 -1.40 21.23 -0.97
CA VAL A 106 -0.35 22.00 -0.29
C VAL A 106 -0.39 21.70 1.19
N GLY A 107 0.78 21.45 1.78
CA GLY A 107 0.92 21.43 3.23
C GLY A 107 0.35 20.18 3.90
N ASN A 108 0.01 19.17 3.11
CA ASN A 108 -0.30 17.84 3.61
C ASN A 108 0.98 16.97 3.60
N ASP A 109 1.75 17.05 4.69
CA ASP A 109 3.02 16.30 4.79
C ASP A 109 2.80 14.81 5.08
N GLU A 110 1.61 14.41 5.55
CA GLU A 110 1.30 13.01 5.89
C GLU A 110 0.77 12.23 4.69
N GLN A 111 -0.04 12.83 3.84
CA GLN A 111 -0.49 12.22 2.59
C GLN A 111 0.27 12.77 1.39
N GLY A 112 1.47 13.34 1.53
CA GLY A 112 2.23 13.86 0.40
C GLY A 112 2.98 12.80 -0.42
N LEU A 113 3.59 13.26 -1.52
CA LEU A 113 4.54 12.48 -2.32
C LEU A 113 5.68 11.93 -1.44
N HIS A 114 6.25 10.78 -1.81
CA HIS A 114 7.29 10.15 -1.00
C HIS A 114 8.31 9.34 -1.82
N LEU A 115 9.45 9.06 -1.19
CA LEU A 115 10.42 8.04 -1.62
C LEU A 115 10.37 6.87 -0.65
N SER A 116 9.95 5.70 -1.13
CA SER A 116 10.01 4.46 -0.36
C SER A 116 11.45 4.03 -0.13
N LEU A 117 11.74 3.60 1.10
CA LEU A 117 13.04 3.05 1.51
C LEU A 117 12.92 1.58 1.95
N SER A 118 11.71 1.03 1.99
CA SER A 118 11.44 -0.38 2.29
C SER A 118 10.22 -0.87 1.51
N ARG A 119 10.05 -2.19 1.39
CA ARG A 119 8.73 -2.80 1.16
C ARG A 119 7.87 -2.65 2.43
N PRO A 120 6.54 -2.86 2.36
CA PRO A 120 5.75 -3.08 3.57
C PRO A 120 6.26 -4.29 4.35
N PHE A 121 6.36 -4.17 5.68
CA PHE A 121 6.79 -5.24 6.58
C PHE A 121 6.00 -5.19 7.88
N VAL A 122 6.25 -6.13 8.79
CA VAL A 122 5.50 -6.25 10.04
C VAL A 122 6.46 -6.23 11.22
N LEU A 123 6.31 -5.23 12.09
CA LEU A 123 6.99 -5.19 13.38
C LEU A 123 6.06 -5.69 14.47
N LYS A 124 6.63 -6.31 15.50
CA LYS A 124 5.90 -6.49 16.76
C LYS A 124 5.92 -5.20 17.58
N TYR A 125 4.90 -4.99 18.41
CA TYR A 125 4.78 -3.78 19.23
C TYR A 125 6.05 -3.48 20.05
N ASP A 126 6.64 -4.50 20.66
CA ASP A 126 7.87 -4.41 21.47
C ASP A 126 9.13 -4.08 20.64
N GLN A 127 9.08 -4.25 19.32
CA GLN A 127 10.18 -3.95 18.41
C GLN A 127 10.16 -2.52 17.87
N ILE A 128 9.03 -1.81 17.96
CA ILE A 128 8.83 -0.51 17.29
C ILE A 128 9.85 0.52 17.75
N ASP A 129 9.94 0.77 19.05
CA ASP A 129 10.83 1.82 19.58
C ASP A 129 12.30 1.52 19.27
N GLY A 130 12.72 0.26 19.46
CA GLY A 130 14.07 -0.17 19.14
C GLY A 130 14.40 -0.02 17.66
N PHE A 131 13.44 -0.30 16.76
CA PHE A 131 13.62 -0.14 15.33
C PHE A 131 13.73 1.33 14.93
N VAL A 132 12.86 2.19 15.48
CA VAL A 132 12.88 3.63 15.23
C VAL A 132 14.20 4.25 15.72
N ASP A 133 14.70 3.85 16.88
CA ASP A 133 15.99 4.35 17.39
C ASP A 133 17.18 3.87 16.56
N ALA A 134 17.14 2.63 16.08
CA ALA A 134 18.14 2.12 15.14
C ALA A 134 18.14 2.94 13.83
N LEU A 135 16.96 3.25 13.28
CA LEU A 135 16.83 4.12 12.11
C LEU A 135 17.36 5.53 12.38
N ARG A 136 16.96 6.18 13.48
CA ARG A 136 17.47 7.51 13.86
C ARG A 136 18.99 7.53 13.98
N ALA A 137 19.58 6.45 14.52
CA ALA A 137 21.01 6.33 14.66
C ALA A 137 21.73 6.16 13.30
N ALA A 138 21.13 5.40 12.38
CA ALA A 138 21.67 5.15 11.04
C ALA A 138 21.49 6.33 10.09
N LEU A 139 20.42 7.13 10.25
CA LEU A 139 19.98 8.16 9.31
C LEU A 139 20.33 9.60 9.76
N LYS A 140 21.46 9.78 10.46
CA LYS A 140 21.86 11.08 11.03
C LYS A 140 22.21 12.15 9.99
N TRP A 141 22.50 11.77 8.75
CA TRP A 141 23.03 12.65 7.72
C TRP A 141 21.94 13.12 6.76
N ARG A 142 22.07 14.36 6.29
CA ARG A 142 21.17 14.90 5.25
C ARG A 142 21.55 14.31 3.90
N HIS A 143 20.55 13.80 3.19
CA HIS A 143 20.69 13.32 1.83
C HIS A 143 19.98 14.30 0.88
N CYS A 144 20.65 14.65 -0.21
CA CYS A 144 20.05 15.43 -1.30
C CYS A 144 19.96 14.53 -2.53
N VAL A 145 18.79 14.54 -3.16
CA VAL A 145 18.52 13.84 -4.42
C VAL A 145 17.80 14.79 -5.37
N THR A 146 18.04 14.61 -6.65
CA THR A 146 17.30 15.29 -7.72
C THR A 146 16.36 14.28 -8.36
N LEU A 147 15.08 14.65 -8.54
CA LEU A 147 14.08 13.82 -9.20
C LEU A 147 13.83 14.33 -10.62
N GLN A 148 14.05 13.47 -11.61
CA GLN A 148 13.89 13.77 -13.04
C GLN A 148 13.43 12.52 -13.78
N GLN A 149 12.92 12.71 -15.00
CA GLN A 149 12.45 11.65 -15.89
C GLN A 149 11.23 10.90 -15.34
N GLU A 150 10.13 10.97 -16.09
CA GLU A 150 8.93 10.20 -15.81
C GLU A 150 9.14 8.71 -16.09
N LEU A 151 8.63 7.86 -15.21
CA LEU A 151 8.58 6.41 -15.43
C LEU A 151 7.28 5.82 -14.90
N VAL A 152 6.91 4.64 -15.41
CA VAL A 152 5.76 3.87 -14.92
C VAL A 152 6.28 2.73 -14.06
N LEU A 153 5.89 2.72 -12.79
CA LEU A 153 6.11 1.61 -11.88
C LEU A 153 4.83 0.75 -11.82
N VAL A 154 4.98 -0.54 -11.58
CA VAL A 154 3.85 -1.46 -11.40
C VAL A 154 4.06 -2.16 -10.06
N ASN A 155 3.00 -2.30 -9.26
CA ASN A 155 3.11 -3.04 -7.99
C ASN A 155 3.39 -4.53 -8.22
N ASP A 156 3.83 -5.20 -7.17
CA ASP A 156 4.19 -6.62 -7.19
C ASP A 156 3.00 -7.50 -7.64
N GLU A 157 1.76 -7.16 -7.25
CA GLU A 157 0.54 -7.88 -7.65
C GLU A 157 0.06 -7.56 -9.07
N LYS A 158 0.69 -6.60 -9.77
CA LYS A 158 0.32 -6.15 -11.12
C LYS A 158 -1.12 -5.65 -11.26
N THR A 159 -1.67 -5.12 -10.18
CA THR A 159 -3.03 -4.56 -10.12
C THR A 159 -3.06 -3.04 -10.20
N ARG A 160 -1.92 -2.38 -10.04
CA ARG A 160 -1.78 -0.91 -10.00
C ARG A 160 -0.52 -0.47 -10.72
N SER A 161 -0.63 0.62 -11.47
CA SER A 161 0.50 1.31 -12.11
C SER A 161 0.61 2.72 -11.54
N PHE A 162 1.84 3.19 -11.37
CA PHE A 162 2.16 4.49 -10.79
C PHE A 162 2.99 5.30 -11.76
N LEU A 163 2.60 6.55 -12.01
CA LEU A 163 3.42 7.52 -12.70
C LEU A 163 4.36 8.16 -11.68
N ALA A 164 5.66 7.92 -11.82
CA ALA A 164 6.69 8.33 -10.87
C ALA A 164 7.74 9.22 -11.53
N LEU A 165 8.64 9.78 -10.70
CA LEU A 165 9.87 10.43 -11.12
C LEU A 165 11.07 9.65 -10.60
N ARG A 166 12.11 9.51 -11.43
CA ARG A 166 13.33 8.77 -11.07
C ARG A 166 14.29 9.68 -10.29
N VAL A 167 15.03 9.10 -9.35
CA VAL A 167 16.23 9.74 -8.78
C VAL A 167 17.32 9.81 -9.85
N SER A 168 17.71 11.01 -10.27
CA SER A 168 18.75 11.22 -11.29
C SER A 168 20.11 11.58 -10.70
N GLU A 169 20.14 12.54 -9.76
CA GLU A 169 21.37 12.93 -9.06
C GLU A 169 21.29 12.52 -7.59
N GLY A 170 22.45 12.19 -7.01
CA GLY A 170 22.52 11.70 -5.63
C GLY A 170 22.21 10.20 -5.49
N GLU A 171 22.14 9.45 -6.58
CA GLU A 171 21.85 8.01 -6.58
C GLU A 171 22.79 7.24 -5.65
N GLN A 172 24.10 7.51 -5.68
CA GLN A 172 25.05 6.85 -4.77
C GLN A 172 24.75 7.11 -3.28
N ASN A 173 24.39 8.35 -2.93
CA ASN A 173 24.01 8.72 -1.57
C ASN A 173 22.68 8.05 -1.18
N PHE A 174 21.74 8.00 -2.11
CA PHE A 174 20.46 7.32 -1.92
C PHE A 174 20.63 5.80 -1.76
N SER A 175 21.53 5.17 -2.53
CA SER A 175 21.85 3.76 -2.38
C SER A 175 22.53 3.45 -1.04
N GLN A 176 23.36 4.36 -0.52
CA GLN A 176 23.91 4.22 0.84
C GLN A 176 22.82 4.33 1.89
N LEU A 177 21.89 5.27 1.73
CA LEU A 177 20.71 5.40 2.58
C LEU A 177 19.88 4.11 2.59
N LEU A 178 19.58 3.55 1.41
CA LEU A 178 18.87 2.27 1.28
C LEU A 178 19.61 1.14 2.00
N ARG A 179 20.93 1.03 1.83
CA ARG A 179 21.76 0.04 2.53
C ARG A 179 21.71 0.19 4.05
N SER A 180 21.70 1.42 4.56
CA SER A 180 21.56 1.69 6.00
C SER A 180 20.19 1.22 6.52
N VAL A 181 19.11 1.48 5.77
CA VAL A 181 17.76 0.99 6.12
C VAL A 181 17.70 -0.54 6.06
N ASP A 182 18.27 -1.17 5.04
CA ASP A 182 18.34 -2.63 4.92
C ASP A 182 19.08 -3.29 6.08
N GLN A 183 20.15 -2.65 6.59
CA GLN A 183 20.86 -3.13 7.78
C GLN A 183 19.96 -3.07 9.03
N CYS A 184 19.17 -2.00 9.18
CA CYS A 184 18.17 -1.93 10.24
C CYS A 184 17.10 -3.01 10.07
N LEU A 185 16.54 -3.20 8.87
CA LEU A 185 15.55 -4.25 8.59
C LEU A 185 16.07 -5.64 8.97
N LYS A 186 17.30 -5.98 8.54
CA LYS A 186 17.95 -7.27 8.85
C LYS A 186 18.13 -7.49 10.34
N ARG A 187 18.51 -6.46 11.11
CA ARG A 187 18.67 -6.54 12.58
C ARG A 187 17.36 -6.91 13.30
N PHE A 188 16.22 -6.60 12.69
CA PHE A 188 14.88 -6.88 13.21
C PHE A 188 14.20 -8.04 12.46
N ASN A 189 14.98 -8.87 11.76
CA ASN A 189 14.55 -10.04 11.00
C ASN A 189 13.50 -9.72 9.92
N GLN A 190 13.59 -8.53 9.31
CA GLN A 190 12.73 -8.09 8.21
C GLN A 190 13.44 -8.25 6.87
N PRO A 191 12.69 -8.45 5.76
CA PRO A 191 13.27 -8.53 4.42
C PRO A 191 13.88 -7.18 3.99
N SER A 192 14.95 -7.23 3.19
CA SER A 192 15.54 -6.04 2.56
C SER A 192 14.69 -5.52 1.40
N TYR A 193 14.93 -4.26 1.01
CA TYR A 193 14.08 -3.59 0.04
C TYR A 193 14.24 -4.10 -1.40
N TYR A 194 15.46 -4.30 -1.89
CA TYR A 194 15.70 -4.98 -3.16
C TYR A 194 16.85 -5.96 -2.99
N GLU A 195 16.78 -7.11 -3.65
CA GLU A 195 17.93 -8.00 -3.77
C GLU A 195 18.95 -7.31 -4.70
N VAL A 196 20.18 -7.15 -4.20
CA VAL A 196 21.32 -6.61 -4.95
C VAL A 196 22.06 -7.75 -5.62
#